data_AF-A0A969DHH2-F1
#
_entry.id   AF-A0A969DHH2-F1
#
_cell.length_a   1.000
_cell.length_b   1.000
_cell.length_c   1.000
_cell.angle_alpha   90.00
_cell.angle_beta   90.00
_cell.angle_gamma   90.00
#
_symmetry.space_group_name_H-M   'P 1'
#
loop_
_entity.id
_entity.type
_entity.pdbx_description
1 polymer ?
#
loop_
_entity_poly.entity_id
_entity_poly.type
_entity_poly.pdbx_seq_one_letter_code
_entity_poly.pdbx_strand_id
1 'polypeptide(L)'
;MEITTTAVASTLVFKALEKSGQKLGENLINKIGQLINIIREKFRARGVEGILVQMEESPTEANKQIFQTILETQTVQDKIFAENLKVLIDELKSDSQISQIFLKNIDIAGDADIGDISQVSTSNSSVSQEAATNLKLGGNLKIGNVKQQN
;
A
#
# COMPACT_ATOMS: atom_id res chain seq x y z
N MET A 1 1.11 -5.72 18.69
CA MET A 1 1.29 -6.74 17.64
C MET A 1 1.61 -6.01 16.35
N GLU A 2 2.89 -5.99 15.94
CA GLU A 2 3.24 -5.50 14.61
C GLU A 2 2.84 -6.57 13.58
N ILE A 3 1.95 -6.22 12.65
CA ILE A 3 1.65 -7.08 11.50
C ILE A 3 2.88 -7.02 10.58
N THR A 4 3.55 -8.15 10.38
CA THR A 4 4.75 -8.23 9.53
C THR A 4 4.38 -7.98 8.07
N THR A 5 5.34 -7.47 7.28
CA THR A 5 5.19 -7.27 5.81
C THR A 5 4.61 -8.51 5.13
N THR A 6 5.05 -9.70 5.54
CA THR A 6 4.57 -10.99 5.06
C THR A 6 3.07 -11.18 5.34
N ALA A 7 2.61 -10.94 6.56
CA ALA A 7 1.20 -11.08 6.92
C ALA A 7 0.31 -10.10 6.13
N VAL A 8 0.80 -8.89 5.87
CA VAL A 8 0.10 -7.93 5.01
C VAL A 8 0.04 -8.44 3.57
N ALA A 9 1.17 -8.89 3.01
CA ALA A 9 1.24 -9.43 1.66
C ALA A 9 0.30 -10.60 1.45
N SER A 10 0.29 -11.57 2.38
CA SER A 10 -0.63 -12.70 2.33
C SER A 10 -2.08 -12.25 2.35
N THR A 11 -2.42 -11.31 3.23
CA THR A 11 -3.78 -10.76 3.30
C THR A 11 -4.22 -10.11 1.99
N LEU A 12 -3.35 -9.33 1.34
CA LEU A 12 -3.68 -8.67 0.07
C LEU A 12 -3.85 -9.68 -1.07
N VAL A 13 -3.02 -10.73 -1.11
CA VAL A 13 -3.17 -11.82 -2.08
C VAL A 13 -4.47 -12.58 -1.85
N PHE A 14 -4.81 -12.94 -0.61
CA PHE A 14 -6.07 -13.62 -0.30
C PHE A 14 -7.28 -12.78 -0.70
N LYS A 15 -7.29 -11.48 -0.37
CA LYS A 15 -8.35 -10.56 -0.81
C LYS A 15 -8.52 -10.52 -2.32
N ALA A 16 -7.41 -10.54 -3.07
CA ALA A 16 -7.46 -10.51 -4.52
C ALA A 16 -7.97 -11.82 -5.14
N LEU A 17 -7.76 -12.95 -4.48
CA LEU A 17 -8.25 -14.25 -4.93
C LEU A 17 -9.69 -14.52 -4.52
N GLU A 18 -10.12 -13.98 -3.38
CA GLU A 18 -11.49 -14.12 -2.90
C GLU A 18 -12.51 -13.36 -3.75
N LYS A 19 -12.07 -12.44 -4.64
CA LYS A 19 -12.77 -11.70 -5.74
C LYS A 19 -14.23 -11.24 -5.56
N SER A 20 -14.87 -11.42 -4.40
CA SER A 20 -16.33 -11.45 -4.30
C SER A 20 -16.97 -10.22 -3.63
N GLY A 21 -16.21 -9.22 -3.17
CA GLY A 21 -16.82 -8.14 -2.38
C GLY A 21 -16.27 -6.71 -2.51
N GLN A 22 -15.04 -6.49 -2.97
CA GLN A 22 -14.44 -5.14 -2.99
C GLN A 22 -14.13 -4.68 -4.41
N LYS A 23 -14.71 -3.55 -4.81
CA LYS A 23 -14.26 -2.79 -5.99
C LYS A 23 -12.86 -2.23 -5.69
N LEU A 24 -11.83 -3.03 -5.94
CA LEU A 24 -10.46 -2.56 -5.94
C LEU A 24 -10.29 -1.60 -7.13
N GLY A 25 -9.73 -0.42 -6.91
CA GLY A 25 -9.42 0.52 -7.99
C GLY A 25 -8.39 -0.08 -8.97
N GLU A 26 -8.40 0.36 -10.23
CA GLU A 26 -7.52 -0.18 -11.29
C GLU A 26 -6.03 -0.15 -10.91
N ASN A 27 -5.57 0.95 -10.28
CA ASN A 27 -4.20 1.04 -9.76
C ASN A 27 -3.88 -0.03 -8.70
N LEU A 28 -4.82 -0.28 -7.80
CA LEU A 28 -4.68 -1.28 -6.74
C LEU A 28 -4.66 -2.70 -7.32
N ILE A 29 -5.48 -2.99 -8.34
CA ILE A 29 -5.47 -4.26 -9.06
C ILE A 29 -4.11 -4.48 -9.73
N ASN A 30 -3.57 -3.46 -10.42
CA ASN A 30 -2.27 -3.57 -11.08
C ASN A 30 -1.14 -3.85 -10.08
N LYS A 31 -1.10 -3.15 -8.95
CA LYS A 31 -0.09 -3.37 -7.91
C LYS A 31 -0.25 -4.72 -7.19
N ILE A 32 -1.47 -5.19 -6.98
CA ILE A 32 -1.68 -6.56 -6.45
C ILE A 32 -1.25 -7.60 -7.48
N GLY A 33 -1.47 -7.36 -8.78
CA GLY A 33 -0.93 -8.20 -9.84
C GLY A 33 0.61 -8.28 -9.80
N GLN A 34 1.28 -7.15 -9.59
CA GLN A 34 2.73 -7.10 -9.38
C GLN A 34 3.16 -7.90 -8.13
N LEU A 35 2.40 -7.80 -7.04
CA LEU A 35 2.66 -8.53 -5.79
C LEU A 35 2.59 -10.03 -6.01
N ILE A 36 1.53 -10.50 -6.67
CA ILE A 36 1.34 -11.91 -7.01
C ILE A 36 2.49 -12.39 -7.91
N ASN A 37 2.90 -11.59 -8.90
CA ASN A 37 3.99 -11.96 -9.81
C ASN A 37 5.33 -12.10 -9.09
N ILE A 38 5.70 -11.16 -8.22
CA ILE A 38 6.94 -11.23 -7.44
C ILE A 38 6.96 -12.48 -6.55
N ILE A 39 5.84 -12.79 -5.90
CA ILE A 39 5.72 -14.00 -5.07
C ILE A 39 5.82 -15.26 -5.94
N ARG A 40 5.14 -15.28 -7.10
CA ARG A 40 5.17 -16.40 -8.05
C ARG A 40 6.59 -16.67 -8.56
N GLU A 41 7.31 -15.64 -8.97
CA GLU A 41 8.70 -15.76 -9.42
C GLU A 41 9.61 -16.29 -8.30
N LYS A 42 9.44 -15.77 -7.08
CA LYS A 42 10.20 -16.26 -5.93
C LYS A 42 9.92 -17.73 -5.63
N PHE A 43 8.65 -18.13 -5.67
CA PHE A 43 8.24 -19.51 -5.40
C PHE A 43 8.71 -20.45 -6.51
N ARG A 44 8.66 -20.02 -7.78
CA ARG A 44 9.21 -20.76 -8.92
C ARG A 44 10.71 -21.00 -8.77
N ALA A 45 11.47 -19.96 -8.43
CA ALA A 45 12.92 -20.07 -8.21
C ALA A 45 13.29 -21.04 -7.06
N ARG A 46 12.34 -21.33 -6.18
CA ARG A 46 12.49 -22.27 -5.05
C ARG A 46 11.80 -23.62 -5.27
N GLY A 47 11.15 -23.83 -6.41
CA GLY A 47 10.41 -25.05 -6.71
C GLY A 47 9.15 -25.27 -5.86
N VAL A 48 8.57 -24.19 -5.30
CA VAL A 48 7.37 -24.24 -4.44
C VAL A 48 6.18 -23.47 -5.02
N GLU A 49 6.20 -23.20 -6.34
CA GLU A 49 5.13 -22.49 -7.05
C GLU A 49 3.75 -23.15 -6.94
N GLY A 50 3.71 -24.48 -6.77
CA GLY A 50 2.48 -25.22 -6.55
C GLY A 50 1.69 -24.76 -5.33
N ILE A 51 2.34 -24.14 -4.33
CA ILE A 51 1.65 -23.57 -3.17
C ILE A 51 0.79 -22.37 -3.56
N LEU A 52 1.27 -21.54 -4.48
CA LEU A 52 0.49 -20.41 -4.99
C LEU A 52 -0.69 -20.92 -5.82
N VAL A 53 -0.46 -21.92 -6.69
CA VAL A 53 -1.54 -22.54 -7.50
C VAL A 53 -2.62 -23.17 -6.63
N GLN A 54 -2.24 -23.95 -5.62
CA GLN A 54 -3.19 -24.57 -4.68
C GLN A 54 -4.04 -23.53 -3.95
N MET A 55 -3.45 -22.39 -3.62
CA MET A 55 -4.14 -21.30 -2.93
C MET A 55 -5.05 -20.51 -3.89
N GLU A 56 -4.66 -20.36 -5.17
CA GLU A 56 -5.50 -19.80 -6.24
C GLU A 56 -6.72 -20.68 -6.56
N GLU A 57 -6.53 -22.01 -6.65
CA GLU A 57 -7.59 -22.97 -6.96
C GLU A 57 -8.51 -23.25 -5.75
N SER A 58 -7.95 -23.20 -4.53
CA SER A 58 -8.67 -23.54 -3.31
C SER A 58 -8.15 -22.74 -2.12
N PRO A 59 -8.67 -21.53 -1.85
CA PRO A 59 -8.22 -20.67 -0.74
C PRO A 59 -8.79 -21.14 0.62
N THR A 60 -8.61 -22.41 0.96
CA THR A 60 -8.94 -22.93 2.29
C THR A 60 -8.00 -22.34 3.35
N GLU A 61 -8.43 -22.30 4.61
CA GLU A 61 -7.59 -21.79 5.71
C GLU A 61 -6.25 -22.55 5.84
N ALA A 62 -6.26 -23.86 5.57
CA ALA A 62 -5.04 -24.65 5.53
C ALA A 62 -4.08 -24.17 4.42
N ASN A 63 -4.59 -23.95 3.20
CA ASN A 63 -3.77 -23.48 2.08
C ASN A 63 -3.26 -22.04 2.29
N LYS A 64 -4.08 -21.17 2.90
CA LYS A 64 -3.67 -19.82 3.31
C LYS A 64 -2.51 -19.87 4.32
N GLN A 65 -2.61 -20.73 5.33
CA GLN A 65 -1.59 -20.84 6.36
C GLN A 65 -0.27 -21.42 5.82
N ILE A 66 -0.34 -22.42 4.93
CA ILE A 66 0.83 -22.96 4.23
C ILE A 66 1.47 -21.85 3.38
N PHE A 67 0.69 -21.12 2.59
CA PHE A 67 1.18 -20.01 1.78
C PHE A 67 1.90 -18.95 2.63
N GLN A 68 1.29 -18.52 3.74
CA GLN A 68 1.88 -17.51 4.63
C GLN A 68 3.20 -18.00 5.25
N THR A 69 3.26 -19.26 5.68
CA THR A 69 4.46 -19.86 6.27
C THR A 69 5.61 -19.93 5.27
N ILE A 70 5.32 -20.33 4.03
CA ILE A 70 6.34 -20.38 2.97
C ILE A 70 6.78 -18.97 2.59
N LEU A 71 5.86 -18.01 2.48
CA LEU A 71 6.19 -16.62 2.19
C LEU A 71 7.10 -16.03 3.28
N GLU A 72 6.80 -16.29 4.55
CA GLU A 72 7.62 -15.86 5.69
C GLU A 72 9.01 -16.49 5.65
N THR A 73 9.09 -17.78 5.36
CA THR A 73 10.36 -18.48 5.20
C THR A 73 11.19 -17.84 4.09
N GLN A 74 10.58 -17.48 2.95
CA GLN A 74 11.28 -16.84 1.85
C GLN A 74 11.74 -15.41 2.16
N THR A 75 10.96 -14.62 2.91
CA THR A 75 11.38 -13.28 3.32
C THR A 75 12.52 -13.31 4.35
N VAL A 76 12.53 -14.29 5.25
CA VAL A 76 13.64 -14.46 6.21
C VAL A 76 14.93 -14.92 5.50
N GLN A 77 14.82 -15.81 4.52
CA GLN A 77 15.97 -16.38 3.82
C GLN A 77 16.54 -15.49 2.71
N ASP A 78 15.77 -14.54 2.20
CA ASP A 78 16.18 -13.66 1.11
C ASP A 78 15.80 -12.20 1.41
N LYS A 79 16.80 -11.43 1.82
CA LYS A 79 16.65 -10.01 2.17
C LYS A 79 16.23 -9.15 0.99
N ILE A 80 16.73 -9.43 -0.23
CA ILE A 80 16.38 -8.66 -1.42
C ILE A 80 14.90 -8.87 -1.75
N PHE A 81 14.45 -10.13 -1.67
CA PHE A 81 13.03 -10.45 -1.82
C PHE A 81 12.17 -9.75 -0.75
N ALA A 82 12.61 -9.75 0.52
CA ALA A 82 11.89 -9.08 1.60
C ALA A 82 11.81 -7.56 1.42
N GLU A 83 12.88 -6.93 0.95
CA GLU A 83 12.93 -5.50 0.64
C GLU A 83 11.98 -5.14 -0.51
N ASN A 84 12.02 -5.90 -1.60
CA ASN A 84 11.11 -5.71 -2.73
C ASN A 84 9.64 -5.89 -2.32
N LEU A 85 9.36 -6.90 -1.49
CA LEU A 85 8.02 -7.13 -0.96
C LEU A 85 7.59 -5.95 -0.07
N LYS A 86 8.48 -5.44 0.78
CA LYS A 86 8.19 -4.29 1.64
C LYS A 86 7.87 -3.03 0.85
N VAL A 87 8.68 -2.68 -0.15
CA VAL A 87 8.44 -1.51 -1.01
C VAL A 87 7.06 -1.59 -1.65
N LEU A 88 6.72 -2.72 -2.24
CA LEU A 88 5.44 -2.88 -2.92
C LEU A 88 4.26 -2.83 -1.93
N ILE A 89 4.42 -3.39 -0.73
CA ILE A 89 3.39 -3.33 0.32
C ILE A 89 3.22 -1.91 0.87
N ASP A 90 4.31 -1.17 1.03
CA ASP A 90 4.26 0.23 1.46
C ASP A 90 3.58 1.11 0.40
N GLU A 91 3.85 0.86 -0.88
CA GLU A 91 3.12 1.49 -2.00
C GLU A 91 1.61 1.13 -1.97
N LEU A 92 1.28 -0.14 -1.79
CA LEU A 92 -0.12 -0.62 -1.72
C LEU A 92 -0.88 -0.03 -0.51
N LYS A 93 -0.22 0.11 0.63
CA LYS A 93 -0.79 0.79 1.81
C LYS A 93 -1.00 2.27 1.55
N SER A 94 -0.03 2.92 0.90
CA SER A 94 -0.12 4.34 0.54
C SER A 94 -1.19 4.63 -0.51
N ASP A 95 -1.55 3.65 -1.36
CA ASP A 95 -2.65 3.75 -2.32
C ASP A 95 -4.03 3.45 -1.69
N SER A 96 -4.07 2.69 -0.58
CA SER A 96 -5.32 2.38 0.14
C SER A 96 -5.84 3.53 1.01
N GLN A 97 -4.98 4.51 1.30
CA GLN A 97 -5.40 5.84 1.70
C GLN A 97 -5.26 6.71 0.46
N ILE A 98 -6.36 7.12 -0.17
CA ILE A 98 -6.31 8.34 -0.99
C ILE A 98 -6.05 9.47 0.01
N SER A 99 -4.79 9.65 0.41
CA SER A 99 -4.35 10.76 1.24
C SER A 99 -4.08 11.90 0.28
N GLN A 100 -5.02 12.82 0.18
CA GLN A 100 -4.80 14.02 -0.62
C GLN A 100 -3.99 14.98 0.23
N ILE A 101 -2.66 14.92 0.07
CA ILE A 101 -1.71 15.79 0.76
C ILE A 101 -1.29 16.91 -0.20
N PHE A 102 -1.64 18.16 0.11
CA PHE A 102 -1.35 19.29 -0.78
C PHE A 102 0.12 19.75 -0.69
N LEU A 103 0.68 19.77 0.53
CA LEU A 103 2.07 20.15 0.78
C LEU A 103 2.74 19.13 1.70
N LYS A 104 3.85 18.54 1.26
CA LYS A 104 4.58 17.52 2.01
C LYS A 104 6.08 17.77 1.96
N ASN A 105 6.74 17.67 3.13
CA ASN A 105 8.20 17.71 3.26
C ASN A 105 8.84 18.99 2.69
N ILE A 106 8.27 20.15 3.00
CA ILE A 106 8.83 21.44 2.59
C ILE A 106 9.78 21.94 3.69
N ASP A 107 11.03 22.23 3.34
CA ASP A 107 12.01 22.92 4.20
C ASP A 107 12.33 24.29 3.57
N ILE A 108 11.84 25.37 4.17
CA ILE A 108 12.05 26.74 3.71
C ILE A 108 12.75 27.50 4.83
N ALA A 109 13.90 28.10 4.54
CA ALA A 109 14.71 28.81 5.53
C ALA A 109 14.12 30.16 5.99
N GLY A 110 13.04 30.64 5.36
CA GLY A 110 12.37 31.91 5.66
C GLY A 110 10.85 31.79 5.72
N ASP A 111 10.14 32.88 5.38
CA ASP A 111 8.68 32.92 5.37
C ASP A 111 8.10 32.20 4.13
N ALA A 112 6.92 31.62 4.28
CA ALA A 112 6.15 31.02 3.19
C ALA A 112 4.70 31.53 3.20
N ASP A 113 4.22 32.04 2.05
CA ASP A 113 2.84 32.46 1.84
C ASP A 113 2.19 31.56 0.78
N ILE A 114 1.17 30.83 1.20
CA ILE A 114 0.38 29.92 0.38
C ILE A 114 -1.00 30.55 0.21
N GLY A 115 -1.43 30.73 -1.03
CA GLY A 115 -2.76 31.22 -1.35
C GLY A 115 -3.89 30.27 -0.92
N ASP A 116 -5.11 30.56 -1.38
CA ASP A 116 -6.28 29.74 -1.04
C ASP A 116 -6.15 28.29 -1.54
N ILE A 117 -6.49 27.32 -0.69
CA ILE A 117 -6.49 25.89 -0.99
C ILE A 117 -7.94 25.42 -1.15
N SER A 118 -8.28 24.85 -2.30
CA SER A 118 -9.59 24.25 -2.55
C SER A 118 -9.42 22.76 -2.83
N GLN A 119 -9.98 21.91 -1.97
CA GLN A 119 -9.95 20.45 -2.12
C GLN A 119 -11.37 19.95 -2.41
N VAL A 120 -11.52 19.26 -3.53
CA VAL A 120 -12.77 18.62 -3.96
C VAL A 120 -12.53 17.12 -4.00
N SER A 121 -13.24 16.37 -3.17
CA SER A 121 -13.30 14.92 -3.23
C SER A 121 -14.23 14.54 -4.39
N THR A 122 -13.83 13.62 -5.28
CA THR A 122 -14.71 13.12 -6.35
C THR A 122 -15.23 11.71 -6.06
N SER A 123 -14.95 11.18 -4.87
CA SER A 123 -15.23 9.79 -4.50
C SER A 123 -16.17 9.71 -3.31
N ASN A 124 -17.21 8.87 -3.39
CA ASN A 124 -18.13 8.55 -2.28
C ASN A 124 -17.49 7.77 -1.11
N SER A 125 -16.16 7.62 -1.10
CA SER A 125 -15.39 6.92 -0.08
C SER A 125 -14.73 7.90 0.88
N SER A 126 -14.51 7.49 2.13
CA SER A 126 -13.82 8.31 3.14
C SER A 126 -12.39 8.64 2.69
N VAL A 127 -12.18 9.87 2.22
CA VAL A 127 -10.84 10.42 1.88
C VAL A 127 -10.26 11.07 3.13
N SER A 128 -9.02 10.72 3.47
CA SER A 128 -8.25 11.47 4.47
C SER A 128 -7.57 12.63 3.74
N GLN A 129 -7.94 13.85 4.10
CA GLN A 129 -7.44 15.06 3.46
C GLN A 129 -6.57 15.82 4.45
N GLU A 130 -5.33 16.08 4.05
CA GLU A 130 -4.35 16.79 4.87
C GLU A 130 -3.82 17.97 4.05
N ALA A 131 -4.02 19.19 4.54
CA ALA A 131 -3.57 20.39 3.82
C ALA A 131 -2.04 20.50 3.80
N ALA A 132 -1.37 20.13 4.91
CA ALA A 132 0.08 20.18 5.00
C ALA A 132 0.63 19.18 6.01
N THR A 133 1.75 18.53 5.67
CA THR A 133 2.46 17.60 6.56
C THR A 133 3.96 17.81 6.47
N ASN A 134 4.65 17.65 7.61
CA ASN A 134 6.12 17.75 7.68
C ASN A 134 6.67 19.05 7.06
N LEU A 135 6.16 20.20 7.50
CA LEU A 135 6.69 21.51 7.12
C LEU A 135 7.76 21.95 8.12
N LYS A 136 8.89 22.42 7.60
CA LYS A 136 9.95 23.07 8.36
C LYS A 136 10.18 24.46 7.79
N LEU A 137 10.00 25.46 8.63
CA LEU A 137 10.04 26.86 8.25
C LEU A 137 11.00 27.59 9.18
N GLY A 138 11.93 28.35 8.60
CA GLY A 138 12.79 29.27 9.34
C GLY A 138 12.09 30.58 9.70
N GLY A 139 10.92 30.84 9.12
CA GLY A 139 10.07 32.00 9.38
C GLY A 139 8.58 31.64 9.51
N ASN A 140 7.71 32.57 9.12
CA ASN A 140 6.26 32.48 9.26
C ASN A 140 5.61 31.66 8.13
N LEU A 141 4.58 30.89 8.46
CA LEU A 141 3.65 30.29 7.50
C LEU A 141 2.37 31.10 7.42
N LYS A 142 1.97 31.51 6.21
CA LYS A 142 0.64 32.02 5.95
C LYS A 142 -0.07 31.11 4.95
N ILE A 143 -1.29 30.72 5.29
CA ILE A 143 -2.17 29.96 4.42
C ILE A 143 -3.45 30.77 4.26
N GLY A 144 -3.89 30.93 3.02
CA GLY A 144 -5.19 31.52 2.69
C GLY A 144 -6.37 30.66 3.14
N ASN A 145 -7.53 30.87 2.53
CA ASN A 145 -8.74 30.11 2.86
C ASN A 145 -8.58 28.64 2.48
N VAL A 146 -8.96 27.73 3.38
CA VAL A 146 -9.05 26.30 3.07
C VAL A 146 -10.52 25.92 2.88
N LYS A 147 -10.89 25.58 1.65
CA LYS A 147 -12.22 25.10 1.30
C LYS A 147 -12.17 23.60 1.03
N GLN A 148 -12.92 22.84 1.81
CA GLN A 148 -13.02 21.40 1.71
C GLN A 148 -14.43 21.02 1.27
N GLN A 149 -14.56 20.31 0.15
CA GLN A 149 -15.83 19.90 -0.43
C GLN A 149 -15.81 18.40 -0.76
N ASN A 150 -16.88 17.70 -0.39
CA ASN A 150 -17.13 16.31 -0.73
C ASN A 150 -17.98 16.19 -1.98
#